data_AF-A0A2W1JFR5-F1
#
_entry.id   AF-A0A2W1JFR5-F1
#
_cell.length_a   1.000
_cell.length_b   1.000
_cell.length_c   1.000
_cell.angle_alpha   90.00
_cell.angle_beta   90.00
_cell.angle_gamma   90.00
#
_symmetry.space_group_name_H-M   'P 1'
#
loop_
_entity.id
_entity.type
_entity.pdbx_description
1 polymer ?
#
loop_
_entity_poly.entity_id
_entity_poly.type
_entity_poly.pdbx_seq_one_letter_code
_entity_poly.pdbx_strand_id
1 'polypeptide(L)'
;MALVAAVDLGVVFFDYTYISMRDIYLSRFPWIAQQYDPIKAIEPYRDTQQYLNVVETLKQAGPQPSAERNAILADLRDRSLEMIVENPFEAANKSGTLEKIKNRMRDYQPNPEDSSKQAFQEFWSAERLTPQNWASELAFFDKKISPLIASNYYRPIAENNLPVDYFWRIDLIFIGIFGIELLLRTLYLSRRNDMTWRDAILWRWYDLLLLLPFWRLLRVIPVALRLHQARFIDLSRAQILMNRFLAENIAGEVTELAIIQGITVAQTSIEQGAIREWLSVAAAPTVEINDVNEIDELINQVLTLTVRRVLPTIQSDLEILLRHATTEALAGLPFYREVQRLPGVGQLPTEIANQVIHQVTQAAYGGLDQALSDQEGRLLFNNLAEQFTRSLRAELQDRQTLNKLQSLLSDLLEETKLTIIKRLETEDIDRTIVQAQELRQTDSEKKKLPTVEVISPSR
;
A
#
# COMPACT_ATOMS: atom_id res chain seq x y z
N MET A 1 10.71 -2.23 22.37
CA MET A 1 9.37 -2.60 21.86
C MET A 1 9.41 -3.62 20.72
N ALA A 2 10.16 -3.40 19.63
CA ALA A 2 10.23 -4.38 18.54
C ALA A 2 10.66 -5.80 19.00
N LEU A 3 11.69 -5.90 19.85
CA LEU A 3 12.12 -7.18 20.43
C LEU A 3 11.04 -7.83 21.31
N VAL A 4 10.34 -7.03 22.14
CA VAL A 4 9.24 -7.54 22.99
C VAL A 4 8.12 -8.11 22.13
N ALA A 5 7.78 -7.43 21.02
CA ALA A 5 6.78 -7.91 20.06
C ALA A 5 7.25 -9.18 19.34
N ALA A 6 8.54 -9.30 19.02
CA ALA A 6 9.09 -10.52 18.43
C ALA A 6 9.09 -11.70 19.43
N VAL A 7 9.37 -11.45 20.71
CA VAL A 7 9.28 -12.45 21.78
C VAL A 7 7.83 -12.91 21.95
N ASP A 8 6.87 -11.98 22.03
CA ASP A 8 5.44 -12.29 22.09
C ASP A 8 5.03 -13.20 20.93
N LEU A 9 5.38 -12.85 19.70
CA LEU A 9 5.08 -13.65 18.52
C LEU A 9 5.72 -15.04 18.58
N GLY A 10 6.97 -15.13 19.06
CA GLY A 10 7.66 -16.40 19.27
C GLY A 10 6.95 -17.29 20.30
N VAL A 11 6.46 -16.71 21.40
CA VAL A 11 5.68 -17.42 22.43
C VAL A 11 4.34 -17.89 21.86
N VAL A 12 3.65 -17.06 21.07
CA VAL A 12 2.41 -17.45 20.37
C VAL A 12 2.64 -18.60 19.39
N PHE A 13 3.74 -18.55 18.62
CA PHE A 13 4.08 -19.63 17.68
C PHE A 13 4.45 -20.93 18.41
N PHE A 14 5.21 -20.82 19.50
CA PHE A 14 5.51 -21.94 20.38
C PHE A 14 4.22 -22.57 20.93
N ASP A 15 3.28 -21.76 21.41
CA ASP A 15 1.99 -22.22 21.93
C ASP A 15 1.17 -23.01 20.90
N TYR A 16 1.16 -22.54 19.65
CA TYR A 16 0.45 -23.17 18.55
C TYR A 16 1.07 -24.53 18.17
N THR A 17 2.40 -24.63 18.21
CA THR A 17 3.15 -25.83 17.81
C THR A 17 3.38 -26.81 18.96
N TYR A 18 3.15 -26.40 20.20
CA TYR A 18 3.50 -27.16 21.40
C TYR A 18 2.90 -28.56 21.43
N ILE A 19 1.59 -28.70 21.18
CA ILE A 19 0.89 -29.98 21.26
C ILE A 19 1.47 -30.98 20.25
N SER A 20 1.67 -30.55 19.01
CA SER A 20 2.24 -31.39 17.95
C SER A 20 3.68 -31.80 18.22
N MET A 21 4.46 -30.94 18.89
CA MET A 21 5.87 -31.20 19.22
C MET A 21 6.08 -31.75 20.64
N ARG A 22 5.00 -31.96 21.42
CA ARG A 22 5.08 -32.34 22.83
C ARG A 22 5.94 -33.57 23.07
N ASP A 23 5.82 -34.60 22.24
CA ASP A 23 6.56 -35.85 22.42
C ASP A 23 8.07 -35.66 22.25
N ILE A 24 8.47 -34.68 21.45
CA ILE A 24 9.87 -34.27 21.30
C ILE A 24 10.32 -33.54 22.57
N TYR A 25 9.50 -32.64 23.12
CA TYR A 25 9.80 -31.95 24.37
C TYR A 25 9.87 -32.92 25.55
N LEU A 26 8.91 -33.83 25.69
CA LEU A 26 8.88 -34.82 26.76
C LEU A 26 10.11 -35.74 26.74
N SER A 27 10.61 -36.10 25.54
CA SER A 27 11.79 -36.96 25.40
C SER A 27 13.14 -36.24 25.47
N ARG A 28 13.27 -35.02 24.92
CA ARG A 28 14.55 -34.29 24.83
C ARG A 28 14.70 -33.16 25.84
N PHE A 29 13.60 -32.52 26.21
CA PHE A 29 13.57 -31.32 27.04
C PHE A 29 12.43 -31.39 28.07
N PRO A 30 12.44 -32.37 28.99
CA PRO A 30 11.31 -32.66 29.87
C PRO A 30 10.91 -31.48 30.77
N TRP A 31 11.86 -30.59 31.09
CA TRP A 31 11.59 -29.36 31.84
C TRP A 31 10.61 -28.42 31.11
N ILE A 32 10.61 -28.39 29.77
CA ILE A 32 9.64 -27.61 28.99
C ILE A 32 8.25 -28.21 29.18
N ALA A 33 8.15 -29.54 29.06
CA ALA A 33 6.87 -30.23 29.19
C ALA A 33 6.28 -30.06 30.59
N GLN A 34 7.10 -30.19 31.64
CA GLN A 34 6.67 -30.01 33.03
C GLN A 34 6.12 -28.61 33.32
N GLN A 35 6.71 -27.57 32.72
CA GLN A 35 6.25 -26.19 32.93
C GLN A 35 5.06 -25.82 32.05
N TYR A 36 4.98 -26.39 30.84
CA TYR A 36 4.00 -25.98 29.83
C TYR A 36 2.77 -26.87 29.72
N ASP A 37 2.85 -28.14 30.12
CA ASP A 37 1.69 -29.03 30.20
C ASP A 37 0.55 -28.42 31.05
N PRO A 38 0.80 -27.83 32.24
CA PRO A 38 -0.25 -27.16 33.00
C PRO A 38 -0.92 -25.99 32.27
N ILE A 39 -0.18 -25.28 31.41
CA ILE A 39 -0.73 -24.16 30.61
C ILE A 39 -1.72 -24.70 29.57
N LYS A 40 -1.43 -25.86 29.00
CA LYS A 40 -2.33 -26.56 28.08
C LYS A 40 -3.36 -27.46 28.80
N ALA A 41 -3.45 -27.41 30.13
CA ALA A 41 -4.27 -28.32 30.94
C ALA A 41 -4.02 -29.80 30.63
N ILE A 42 -2.76 -30.14 30.33
CA ILE A 42 -2.35 -31.50 30.03
C ILE A 42 -2.02 -32.20 31.34
N GLU A 43 -2.65 -33.35 31.55
CA GLU A 43 -2.44 -34.21 32.70
C GLU A 43 -1.96 -35.60 32.23
N PRO A 44 -1.10 -36.29 32.99
CA PRO A 44 -0.77 -37.68 32.69
C PRO A 44 -2.04 -38.53 32.65
N TYR A 45 -2.19 -39.35 31.62
CA TYR A 45 -3.36 -40.22 31.52
C TYR A 45 -3.30 -41.28 32.64
N ARG A 46 -4.38 -41.37 33.43
CA ARG A 46 -4.43 -42.12 34.69
C ARG A 46 -3.95 -43.56 34.54
N ASP A 47 -4.51 -44.31 33.59
CA ASP A 47 -4.27 -45.76 33.51
C ASP A 47 -2.86 -46.09 33.02
N THR A 48 -2.37 -45.33 32.04
CA THR A 48 -0.99 -45.45 31.56
C THR A 48 0.03 -45.02 32.62
N GLN A 49 -0.30 -44.02 33.45
CA GLN A 49 0.57 -43.63 34.56
C GLN A 49 0.57 -44.70 35.67
N GLN A 50 -0.59 -45.29 35.99
CA GLN A 50 -0.67 -46.41 36.92
C GLN A 50 0.15 -47.61 36.43
N TYR A 51 0.06 -47.94 35.15
CA TYR A 51 0.89 -48.98 34.53
C TYR A 51 2.38 -48.74 34.79
N LEU A 52 2.88 -47.54 34.51
CA LEU A 52 4.28 -47.19 34.72
C LEU A 52 4.67 -47.24 36.21
N ASN A 53 3.78 -46.83 37.11
CA ASN A 53 4.02 -46.92 38.54
C ASN A 53 4.17 -48.39 39.00
N VAL A 54 3.38 -49.31 38.46
CA VAL A 54 3.52 -50.75 38.75
C VAL A 54 4.86 -51.30 38.24
N VAL A 55 5.33 -50.83 37.08
CA VAL A 55 6.69 -51.15 36.58
C VAL A 55 7.77 -50.65 37.53
N GLU A 56 7.61 -49.46 38.13
CA GLU A 56 8.54 -48.98 39.16
C GLU A 56 8.48 -49.82 40.45
N THR A 57 7.31 -50.28 40.86
CA THR A 57 7.18 -51.23 41.99
C THR A 57 7.89 -52.55 41.69
N LEU A 58 7.80 -53.06 40.45
CA LEU A 58 8.55 -54.25 40.02
C LEU A 58 10.06 -54.02 40.12
N LYS A 59 10.56 -52.86 39.69
CA LYS A 59 11.98 -52.49 39.81
C LYS A 59 12.45 -52.47 41.26
N GLN A 60 11.61 -51.98 42.17
CA GLN A 60 11.90 -51.94 43.62
C GLN A 60 11.92 -53.34 44.25
N ALA A 61 11.00 -54.23 43.86
CA ALA A 61 10.98 -55.63 44.30
C ALA A 61 12.25 -56.40 43.89
N GLY A 62 12.89 -55.96 42.80
CA GLY A 62 14.19 -56.46 42.36
C GLY A 62 14.14 -57.80 41.62
N PRO A 63 15.31 -58.31 41.19
CA PRO A 63 15.40 -59.45 40.29
C PRO A 63 15.04 -60.79 40.93
N GLN A 64 15.07 -60.89 42.27
CA GLN A 64 14.97 -62.17 42.97
C GLN A 64 13.53 -62.70 42.98
N PRO A 65 13.30 -64.00 42.68
CA PRO A 65 11.97 -64.60 42.75
C PRO A 65 11.34 -64.47 44.14
N SER A 66 10.16 -63.87 44.20
CA SER A 66 9.34 -63.76 45.40
C SER A 66 7.84 -63.86 45.04
N ALA A 67 7.00 -64.20 46.02
CA ALA A 67 5.56 -64.22 45.84
C ALA A 67 5.02 -62.84 45.43
N GLU A 68 5.57 -61.78 46.03
CA GLU A 68 5.27 -60.38 45.70
C GLU A 68 5.63 -60.05 44.25
N ARG A 69 6.85 -60.40 43.80
CA ARG A 69 7.29 -60.17 42.42
C ARG A 69 6.36 -60.86 41.42
N ASN A 70 6.00 -62.12 41.67
CA ASN A 70 5.12 -62.88 40.78
C ASN A 70 3.71 -62.28 40.73
N ALA A 71 3.21 -61.70 41.82
CA ALA A 71 1.95 -60.97 41.83
C ALA A 71 2.02 -59.68 40.99
N ILE A 72 3.10 -58.90 41.10
CA ILE A 72 3.32 -57.69 40.30
C ILE A 72 3.42 -58.03 38.80
N LEU A 73 4.12 -59.12 38.45
CA LEU A 73 4.21 -59.60 37.07
C LEU A 73 2.84 -60.03 36.53
N ALA A 74 1.98 -60.64 37.34
CA ALA A 74 0.61 -60.95 36.93
C ALA A 74 -0.21 -59.68 36.66
N ASP A 75 -0.15 -58.69 37.56
CA ASP A 75 -0.83 -57.40 37.38
C ASP A 75 -0.35 -56.67 36.11
N LEU A 76 0.95 -56.67 35.81
CA LEU A 76 1.48 -56.08 34.59
C LEU A 76 1.00 -56.78 33.32
N ARG A 77 0.83 -58.10 33.33
CA ARG A 77 0.25 -58.84 32.19
C ARG A 77 -1.19 -58.42 31.97
N ASP A 78 -2.01 -58.37 33.03
CA ASP A 78 -3.42 -58.01 32.94
C ASP A 78 -3.59 -56.56 32.44
N ARG A 79 -2.85 -55.61 33.03
CA ARG A 79 -2.86 -54.20 32.58
C ARG A 79 -2.34 -54.02 31.16
N SER A 80 -1.42 -54.87 30.70
CA SER A 80 -0.93 -54.82 29.32
C SER A 80 -2.03 -55.23 28.33
N LEU A 81 -2.81 -56.26 28.69
CA LEU A 81 -3.95 -56.68 27.88
C LEU A 81 -5.05 -55.61 27.87
N GLU A 82 -5.37 -55.05 29.02
CA GLU A 82 -6.33 -53.95 29.17
C GLU A 82 -5.92 -52.75 28.31
N MET A 83 -4.67 -52.29 28.40
CA MET A 83 -4.14 -51.20 27.58
C MET A 83 -4.24 -51.50 26.06
N ILE A 84 -4.04 -52.75 25.64
CA ILE A 84 -4.15 -53.15 24.23
C ILE A 84 -5.60 -53.14 23.75
N VAL A 85 -6.53 -53.58 24.60
CA VAL A 85 -7.95 -53.75 24.27
C VAL A 85 -8.70 -52.43 24.34
N GLU A 86 -8.52 -51.68 25.42
CA GLU A 86 -9.26 -50.43 25.67
C GLU A 86 -8.70 -49.24 24.90
N ASN A 87 -7.45 -49.33 24.43
CA ASN A 87 -6.76 -48.25 23.71
C ASN A 87 -6.88 -46.88 24.39
N PRO A 88 -6.29 -46.70 25.58
CA PRO A 88 -6.33 -45.42 26.31
C PRO A 88 -5.66 -44.25 25.58
N PHE A 89 -5.02 -44.50 24.43
CA PHE A 89 -4.37 -43.49 23.59
C PHE A 89 -5.35 -42.83 22.61
N GLU A 90 -6.54 -43.39 22.40
CA GLU A 90 -7.52 -42.84 21.45
C GLU A 90 -8.00 -41.45 21.86
N ALA A 91 -8.25 -41.24 23.16
CA ALA A 91 -8.70 -39.97 23.71
C ALA A 91 -7.73 -38.80 23.42
N ALA A 92 -6.43 -39.09 23.26
CA ALA A 92 -5.40 -38.11 22.93
C ALA A 92 -5.09 -38.03 21.43
N ASN A 93 -5.86 -38.74 20.58
CA ASN A 93 -5.57 -38.96 19.16
C ASN A 93 -4.18 -39.59 18.93
N LYS A 94 -3.82 -40.55 19.78
CA LYS A 94 -2.51 -41.21 19.82
C LYS A 94 -2.58 -42.72 19.56
N SER A 95 -3.64 -43.24 18.94
CA SER A 95 -3.75 -44.67 18.61
C SER A 95 -2.52 -45.21 17.84
N GLY A 96 -1.89 -44.40 16.99
CA GLY A 96 -0.63 -44.75 16.33
C GLY A 96 0.56 -44.98 17.27
N THR A 97 0.57 -44.36 18.45
CA THR A 97 1.56 -44.64 19.51
C THR A 97 1.34 -46.02 20.12
N LEU A 98 0.09 -46.42 20.34
CA LEU A 98 -0.22 -47.78 20.78
C LEU A 98 0.21 -48.81 19.74
N GLU A 99 -0.03 -48.57 18.45
CA GLU A 99 0.45 -49.46 17.40
C GLU A 99 1.98 -49.55 17.36
N LYS A 100 2.70 -48.44 17.58
CA LYS A 100 4.16 -48.48 17.74
C LYS A 100 4.60 -49.31 18.95
N ILE A 101 3.89 -49.22 20.08
CA ILE A 101 4.16 -50.04 21.27
C ILE A 101 3.94 -51.53 20.94
N LYS A 102 2.80 -51.87 20.35
CA LYS A 102 2.45 -53.23 19.94
C LYS A 102 3.51 -53.82 19.01
N ASN A 103 3.92 -53.07 17.98
CA ASN A 103 4.93 -53.53 17.02
C ASN A 103 6.28 -53.74 17.69
N ARG A 104 6.75 -52.79 18.52
CA ARG A 104 8.02 -52.94 19.24
C ARG A 104 8.04 -54.16 20.16
N MET A 105 6.92 -54.49 20.78
CA MET A 105 6.81 -55.68 21.61
C MET A 105 6.81 -56.96 20.79
N ARG A 106 6.11 -57.00 19.64
CA ARG A 106 6.12 -58.14 18.72
C ARG A 106 7.52 -58.38 18.14
N ASP A 107 8.20 -57.31 17.73
CA ASP A 107 9.57 -57.38 17.21
C ASP A 107 10.57 -57.89 18.26
N TYR A 108 10.38 -57.49 19.53
CA TYR A 108 11.29 -57.83 20.62
C TYR A 108 10.99 -59.19 21.26
N GLN A 109 9.72 -59.61 21.27
CA GLN A 109 9.25 -60.91 21.76
C GLN A 109 8.37 -61.58 20.68
N PRO A 110 8.99 -62.11 19.61
CA PRO A 110 8.26 -62.75 18.53
C PRO A 110 7.55 -64.02 19.02
N ASN A 111 6.31 -64.20 18.59
CA ASN A 111 5.51 -65.38 18.87
C ASN A 111 4.83 -65.87 17.57
N PRO A 112 4.43 -67.15 17.48
CA PRO A 112 3.89 -67.73 16.25
C PRO A 112 2.64 -67.03 15.70
N GLU A 113 1.87 -66.37 16.56
CA GLU A 113 0.62 -65.69 16.20
C GLU A 113 0.84 -64.21 15.80
N ASP A 114 2.08 -63.70 15.85
CA ASP A 114 2.39 -62.27 15.69
C ASP A 114 1.48 -61.37 16.57
N SER A 115 1.19 -61.85 17.78
CA SER A 115 0.24 -61.25 18.72
C SER A 115 0.96 -60.34 19.70
N SER A 116 0.59 -59.05 19.74
CA SER A 116 1.13 -58.13 20.75
C SER A 116 0.67 -58.49 22.15
N LYS A 117 -0.53 -59.06 22.30
CA LYS A 117 -1.06 -59.53 23.59
C LYS A 117 -0.18 -60.63 24.17
N GLN A 118 0.17 -61.61 23.34
CA GLN A 118 1.07 -62.70 23.74
C GLN A 118 2.48 -62.18 24.02
N ALA A 119 3.01 -61.29 23.18
CA ALA A 119 4.33 -60.69 23.40
C ALA A 119 4.45 -59.99 24.77
N PHE A 120 3.43 -59.25 25.19
CA PHE A 120 3.39 -58.64 26.53
C PHE A 120 3.23 -59.67 27.65
N GLN A 121 2.40 -60.71 27.45
CA GLN A 121 2.24 -61.78 28.42
C GLN A 121 3.55 -62.54 28.69
N GLU A 122 4.31 -62.84 27.63
CA GLU A 122 5.61 -63.50 27.72
C GLU A 122 6.69 -62.57 28.27
N PHE A 123 6.70 -61.29 27.87
CA PHE A 123 7.68 -60.32 28.38
C PHE A 123 7.60 -60.15 29.90
N TRP A 124 6.38 -60.05 30.44
CA TRP A 124 6.13 -59.94 31.88
C TRP A 124 6.01 -61.29 32.59
N SER A 125 6.58 -62.37 32.04
CA SER A 125 6.56 -63.69 32.67
C SER A 125 7.77 -63.90 33.59
N ALA A 126 7.60 -64.77 34.59
CA ALA A 126 8.68 -65.14 35.49
C ALA A 126 9.78 -65.96 34.79
N GLU A 127 9.44 -66.68 33.70
CA GLU A 127 10.41 -67.38 32.87
C GLU A 127 11.27 -66.41 32.05
N ARG A 128 10.70 -65.29 31.60
CA ARG A 128 11.43 -64.29 30.81
C ARG A 128 12.29 -63.39 31.67
N LEU A 129 11.77 -62.89 32.79
CA LEU A 129 12.47 -61.97 33.69
C LEU A 129 13.26 -62.73 34.77
N THR A 130 14.39 -63.29 34.35
CA THR A 130 15.35 -63.97 35.22
C THR A 130 16.33 -62.99 35.87
N PRO A 131 16.98 -63.34 37.00
CA PRO A 131 18.01 -62.49 37.59
C PRO A 131 19.15 -62.14 36.64
N GLN A 132 19.46 -62.99 35.66
CA GLN A 132 20.57 -62.80 34.71
C GLN A 132 20.27 -61.76 33.63
N ASN A 133 19.02 -61.67 33.16
CA ASN A 133 18.62 -60.77 32.07
C ASN A 133 17.76 -59.58 32.54
N TRP A 134 17.37 -59.53 33.81
CA TRP A 134 16.58 -58.46 34.43
C TRP A 134 16.96 -57.05 33.95
N ALA A 135 18.26 -56.71 34.05
CA ALA A 135 18.75 -55.38 33.69
C ALA A 135 18.59 -55.07 32.19
N SER A 136 18.83 -56.05 31.31
CA SER A 136 18.70 -55.84 29.86
C SER A 136 17.24 -55.74 29.43
N GLU A 137 16.36 -56.57 29.99
CA GLU A 137 14.93 -56.55 29.67
C GLU A 137 14.27 -55.23 30.10
N LEU A 138 14.56 -54.78 31.32
CA LEU A 138 14.05 -53.49 31.81
C LEU A 138 14.67 -52.31 31.07
N ALA A 139 15.94 -52.38 30.67
CA ALA A 139 16.56 -51.35 29.85
C ALA A 139 15.90 -51.24 28.46
N PHE A 140 15.50 -52.36 27.85
CA PHE A 140 14.69 -52.33 26.63
C PHE A 140 13.37 -51.62 26.88
N PHE A 141 12.62 -52.04 27.92
CA PHE A 141 11.33 -51.45 28.25
C PHE A 141 11.43 -49.95 28.51
N ASP A 142 12.37 -49.53 29.36
CA ASP A 142 12.59 -48.14 29.74
C ASP A 142 12.99 -47.25 28.56
N LYS A 143 13.75 -47.80 27.61
CA LYS A 143 14.24 -47.03 26.46
C LYS A 143 13.26 -47.03 25.28
N LYS A 144 12.48 -48.10 25.10
CA LYS A 144 11.70 -48.33 23.87
C LYS A 144 10.19 -48.32 24.09
N ILE A 145 9.69 -48.62 25.28
CA ILE A 145 8.25 -48.77 25.54
C ILE A 145 7.76 -47.70 26.51
N SER A 146 8.38 -47.58 27.68
CA SER A 146 8.01 -46.60 28.72
C SER A 146 7.81 -45.17 28.21
N PRO A 147 8.69 -44.59 27.35
CA PRO A 147 8.51 -43.22 26.87
C PRO A 147 7.28 -43.06 25.95
N LEU A 148 6.88 -44.13 25.25
CA LEU A 148 5.67 -44.11 24.43
C LEU A 148 4.41 -44.14 25.30
N ILE A 149 4.42 -44.94 26.36
CA ILE A 149 3.32 -45.00 27.35
C ILE A 149 3.20 -43.65 28.08
N ALA A 150 4.33 -43.10 28.55
CA ALA A 150 4.39 -41.80 29.23
C ALA A 150 3.98 -40.61 28.33
N SER A 151 4.02 -40.78 27.01
CA SER A 151 3.58 -39.76 26.08
C SER A 151 2.06 -39.58 26.06
N ASN A 152 1.30 -40.56 26.58
CA ASN A 152 -0.15 -40.46 26.66
C ASN A 152 -0.57 -39.40 27.68
N TYR A 153 -1.64 -38.67 27.38
CA TYR A 153 -2.12 -37.61 28.24
C TYR A 153 -3.62 -37.45 28.14
N TYR A 154 -4.21 -36.83 29.15
CA TYR A 154 -5.59 -36.39 29.16
C TYR A 154 -5.62 -34.86 29.09
N ARG A 155 -6.59 -34.31 28.36
CA ARG A 155 -6.86 -32.87 28.34
C ARG A 155 -8.36 -32.68 28.59
N PRO A 156 -8.75 -31.95 29.65
CA PRO A 156 -10.14 -31.71 29.94
C PRO A 156 -10.77 -30.83 28.86
N ILE A 157 -12.05 -31.06 28.61
CA ILE A 157 -12.86 -30.31 27.66
C ILE A 157 -13.69 -29.28 28.46
N ALA A 158 -13.65 -28.02 28.03
CA ALA A 158 -14.43 -26.95 28.63
C ALA A 158 -15.90 -26.99 28.17
N GLU A 159 -16.75 -26.15 28.77
CA GLU A 159 -18.18 -26.03 28.43
C GLU A 159 -18.45 -25.71 26.95
N ASN A 160 -17.48 -25.10 26.26
CA ASN A 160 -17.55 -24.77 24.84
C ASN A 160 -17.11 -25.93 23.91
N ASN A 161 -16.96 -27.14 24.45
CA ASN A 161 -16.50 -28.34 23.75
C ASN A 161 -15.10 -28.22 23.12
N LEU A 162 -14.30 -27.26 23.58
CA LEU A 162 -12.89 -27.13 23.20
C LEU A 162 -11.99 -27.57 24.37
N PRO A 163 -10.80 -28.09 24.09
CA PRO A 163 -9.88 -28.45 25.16
C PRO A 163 -9.44 -27.21 25.95
N VAL A 164 -9.37 -27.33 27.27
CA VAL A 164 -9.03 -26.22 28.17
C VAL A 164 -7.63 -25.67 27.87
N ASP A 165 -7.52 -24.35 27.74
CA ASP A 165 -6.27 -23.65 27.44
C ASP A 165 -6.10 -22.39 28.31
N TYR A 166 -5.03 -22.34 29.10
CA TYR A 166 -4.73 -21.23 29.98
C TYR A 166 -3.68 -20.27 29.43
N PHE A 167 -3.31 -20.38 28.15
CA PHE A 167 -2.31 -19.49 27.52
C PHE A 167 -2.68 -18.01 27.63
N TRP A 168 -3.97 -17.69 27.72
CA TRP A 168 -4.44 -16.32 27.92
C TRP A 168 -3.77 -15.62 29.11
N ARG A 169 -3.34 -16.34 30.15
CA ARG A 169 -2.63 -15.78 31.31
C ARG A 169 -1.27 -15.20 30.95
N ILE A 170 -0.53 -15.89 30.08
CA ILE A 170 0.76 -15.42 29.56
C ILE A 170 0.51 -14.27 28.58
N ASP A 171 -0.45 -14.47 27.69
CA ASP A 171 -0.82 -13.50 26.66
C ASP A 171 -1.23 -12.14 27.25
N LEU A 172 -1.94 -12.16 28.38
CA LEU A 172 -2.38 -10.96 29.10
C LEU A 172 -1.22 -10.04 29.50
N ILE A 173 -0.06 -10.61 29.85
CA ILE A 173 1.12 -9.84 30.24
C ILE A 173 1.60 -9.00 29.05
N PHE A 174 1.69 -9.62 27.86
CA PHE A 174 2.09 -8.93 26.63
C PHE A 174 1.04 -7.92 26.19
N ILE A 175 -0.25 -8.28 26.20
CA ILE A 175 -1.35 -7.37 25.90
C ILE A 175 -1.32 -6.14 26.82
N GLY A 176 -1.04 -6.32 28.12
CA GLY A 176 -0.89 -5.23 29.08
C GLY A 176 0.26 -4.28 28.70
N ILE A 177 1.43 -4.83 28.37
CA ILE A 177 2.60 -4.05 27.93
C ILE A 177 2.27 -3.26 26.66
N PHE A 178 1.67 -3.89 25.65
CA PHE A 178 1.31 -3.22 24.40
C PHE A 178 0.19 -2.20 24.59
N GLY A 179 -0.77 -2.48 25.46
CA GLY A 179 -1.87 -1.57 25.79
C GLY A 179 -1.33 -0.28 26.43
N ILE A 180 -0.43 -0.41 27.40
CA ILE A 180 0.23 0.74 28.03
C ILE A 180 1.07 1.52 27.01
N GLU A 181 1.86 0.83 26.17
CA GLU A 181 2.65 1.49 25.14
C GLU A 181 1.77 2.26 24.15
N LEU A 182 0.68 1.65 23.68
CA LEU A 182 -0.26 2.28 22.76
C LEU A 182 -0.92 3.51 23.40
N LEU A 183 -1.36 3.40 24.66
CA LEU A 183 -1.93 4.52 25.42
C LEU A 183 -0.95 5.69 25.54
N LEU A 184 0.28 5.44 26.01
CA LEU A 184 1.30 6.47 26.17
C LEU A 184 1.61 7.16 24.84
N ARG A 185 1.72 6.39 23.75
CA ARG A 185 2.04 6.93 22.43
C ARG A 185 0.88 7.70 21.82
N THR A 186 -0.35 7.26 22.05
CA THR A 186 -1.58 7.95 21.63
C THR A 186 -1.70 9.30 22.33
N LEU A 187 -1.47 9.32 23.65
CA LEU A 187 -1.47 10.56 24.44
C LEU A 187 -0.38 11.54 23.98
N TYR A 188 0.81 11.02 23.64
CA TYR A 188 1.90 11.83 23.10
C TYR A 188 1.56 12.45 21.73
N LEU A 189 1.00 11.66 20.80
CA LEU A 189 0.59 12.15 19.47
C LEU A 189 -0.54 13.17 19.55
N SER A 190 -1.57 12.87 20.35
CA SER A 190 -2.75 13.73 20.49
C SER A 190 -2.39 15.11 21.05
N ARG A 191 -1.40 15.18 21.97
CA ARG A 191 -0.92 16.46 22.51
C ARG A 191 -0.04 17.26 21.56
N ARG A 192 0.62 16.63 20.58
CA ARG A 192 1.62 17.29 19.73
C ARG A 192 1.08 17.74 18.38
N ASN A 193 0.07 17.04 17.84
CA ASN A 193 -0.36 17.18 16.45
C ASN A 193 -1.81 17.70 16.30
N ASP A 194 -2.43 18.27 17.33
CA ASP A 194 -3.86 18.69 17.34
C ASP A 194 -4.83 17.61 16.80
N MET A 195 -4.46 16.32 16.93
CA MET A 195 -5.29 15.20 16.52
C MET A 195 -6.12 14.70 17.69
N THR A 196 -7.36 14.29 17.41
CA THR A 196 -8.15 13.59 18.43
C THR A 196 -7.50 12.26 18.78
N TRP A 197 -7.67 11.80 20.02
CA TRP A 197 -7.11 10.51 20.46
C TRP A 197 -7.60 9.33 19.61
N ARG A 198 -8.81 9.44 19.03
CA ARG A 198 -9.38 8.43 18.12
C ARG A 198 -8.60 8.37 16.81
N ASP A 199 -8.31 9.53 16.23
CA ASP A 199 -7.54 9.62 14.99
C ASP A 199 -6.11 9.12 15.22
N ALA A 200 -5.51 9.43 16.37
CA ALA A 200 -4.19 8.92 16.74
C ALA A 200 -4.15 7.38 16.87
N ILE A 201 -5.22 6.74 17.37
CA ILE A 201 -5.34 5.28 17.40
C ILE A 201 -5.55 4.71 16.00
N LEU A 202 -6.43 5.30 15.20
CA LEU A 202 -6.72 4.84 13.82
C LEU A 202 -5.50 4.96 12.91
N TRP A 203 -4.69 6.01 13.08
CA TRP A 203 -3.41 6.16 12.39
C TRP A 203 -2.44 5.00 12.68
N ARG A 204 -2.68 4.26 13.76
CA ARG A 204 -1.90 3.09 14.20
C ARG A 204 -2.78 1.85 14.37
N TRP A 205 -3.76 1.69 13.50
CA TRP A 205 -4.69 0.56 13.52
C TRP A 205 -3.97 -0.79 13.62
N TYR A 206 -2.78 -0.95 13.02
CA TYR A 206 -2.00 -2.19 13.07
C TYR A 206 -1.56 -2.57 14.49
N ASP A 207 -1.32 -1.61 15.38
CA ASP A 207 -0.95 -1.88 16.78
C ASP A 207 -2.12 -2.45 17.58
N LEU A 208 -3.37 -2.23 17.15
CA LEU A 208 -4.55 -2.85 17.77
C LEU A 208 -4.53 -4.38 17.62
N LEU A 209 -3.90 -4.90 16.56
CA LEU A 209 -3.76 -6.34 16.35
C LEU A 209 -2.91 -7.00 17.45
N LEU A 210 -2.02 -6.25 18.12
CA LEU A 210 -1.25 -6.74 19.27
C LEU A 210 -2.11 -6.94 20.52
N LEU A 211 -3.27 -6.26 20.60
CA LEU A 211 -4.16 -6.33 21.76
C LEU A 211 -5.22 -7.42 21.63
N LEU A 212 -5.36 -8.02 20.45
CA LEU A 212 -6.37 -9.05 20.21
C LEU A 212 -6.01 -10.34 20.98
N PRO A 213 -6.90 -10.84 21.85
CA PRO A 213 -6.70 -12.11 22.56
C PRO A 213 -7.04 -13.33 21.69
N PHE A 214 -7.76 -13.10 20.58
CA PHE A 214 -8.08 -14.07 19.54
C PHE A 214 -7.31 -13.76 18.25
N TRP A 215 -7.21 -14.74 17.35
CA TRP A 215 -6.46 -14.62 16.09
C TRP A 215 -5.04 -14.05 16.26
N ARG A 216 -4.32 -14.51 17.29
CA ARG A 216 -3.00 -14.01 17.70
C ARG A 216 -1.96 -14.04 16.58
N LEU A 217 -2.13 -14.86 15.55
CA LEU A 217 -1.26 -14.87 14.36
C LEU A 217 -1.31 -13.56 13.56
N LEU A 218 -2.38 -12.77 13.66
CA LEU A 218 -2.44 -11.43 13.07
C LEU A 218 -1.34 -10.50 13.62
N ARG A 219 -0.77 -10.81 14.79
CA ARG A 219 0.37 -10.08 15.37
C ARG A 219 1.62 -10.13 14.49
N VAL A 220 1.72 -11.06 13.54
CA VAL A 220 2.79 -11.07 12.53
C VAL A 220 2.90 -9.72 11.82
N ILE A 221 1.77 -9.07 11.51
CA ILE A 221 1.74 -7.80 10.78
C ILE A 221 2.43 -6.67 11.56
N PRO A 222 1.96 -6.29 12.77
CA PRO A 222 2.61 -5.23 13.55
C PRO A 222 4.04 -5.59 13.95
N VAL A 223 4.34 -6.86 14.23
CA VAL A 223 5.69 -7.30 14.58
C VAL A 223 6.66 -7.12 13.42
N ALA A 224 6.29 -7.55 12.21
CA ALA A 224 7.08 -7.38 11.01
C ALA A 224 7.36 -5.90 10.73
N LEU A 225 6.34 -5.05 10.83
CA LEU A 225 6.48 -3.59 10.68
C LEU A 225 7.41 -2.99 11.73
N ARG A 226 7.29 -3.39 13.01
CA ARG A 226 8.15 -2.90 14.10
C ARG A 226 9.60 -3.35 13.93
N LEU A 227 9.83 -4.59 13.48
CA LEU A 227 11.17 -5.09 13.17
C LEU A 227 11.79 -4.33 11.99
N HIS A 228 10.97 -3.98 10.99
CA HIS A 228 11.42 -3.15 9.88
C HIS A 228 11.76 -1.71 10.30
N GLN A 229 10.89 -1.06 11.08
CA GLN A 229 11.15 0.27 11.62
C GLN A 229 12.42 0.30 12.50
N ALA A 230 12.68 -0.78 13.23
CA ALA A 230 13.89 -0.96 14.03
C ALA A 230 15.11 -1.42 13.21
N ARG A 231 14.99 -1.54 11.88
CA ARG A 231 16.04 -1.96 10.94
C ARG A 231 16.61 -3.37 11.20
N PHE A 232 15.84 -4.24 11.87
CA PHE A 232 16.21 -5.66 12.02
C PHE A 232 15.91 -6.47 10.76
N ILE A 233 14.88 -6.08 10.00
CA ILE A 233 14.45 -6.74 8.76
C ILE A 233 14.18 -5.66 7.71
N ASP A 234 14.53 -5.91 6.45
CA ASP A 234 14.15 -5.01 5.36
C ASP A 234 12.88 -5.51 4.65
N LEU A 235 11.77 -4.80 4.83
CA LEU A 235 10.49 -5.04 4.17
C LEU A 235 10.25 -4.06 3.01
N SER A 236 11.25 -3.29 2.60
CA SER A 236 11.16 -2.34 1.47
C SER A 236 10.56 -2.99 0.22
N ARG A 237 11.03 -4.18 -0.14
CA ARG A 237 10.50 -4.97 -1.27
C ARG A 237 9.02 -5.30 -1.12
N ALA A 238 8.59 -5.73 0.06
CA ALA A 238 7.19 -6.06 0.32
C ALA A 238 6.30 -4.81 0.28
N GLN A 239 6.79 -3.68 0.78
CA GLN A 239 6.08 -2.39 0.69
C GLN A 239 5.95 -1.91 -0.75
N ILE A 240 7.00 -2.05 -1.57
CA ILE A 240 6.95 -1.71 -2.99
C ILE A 240 5.91 -2.58 -3.71
N LEU A 241 5.90 -3.89 -3.45
CA LEU A 241 4.90 -4.80 -4.03
C LEU A 241 3.47 -4.46 -3.57
N MET A 242 3.28 -4.13 -2.29
CA MET A 242 1.98 -3.73 -1.76
C MET A 242 1.51 -2.40 -2.36
N ASN A 243 2.39 -1.41 -2.43
CA ASN A 243 2.10 -0.11 -3.03
C ASN A 243 1.78 -0.25 -4.52
N ARG A 244 2.48 -1.13 -5.23
CA ARG A 244 2.18 -1.46 -6.63
C ARG A 244 0.80 -2.12 -6.76
N PHE A 245 0.47 -3.11 -5.93
CA PHE A 245 -0.84 -3.74 -5.95
C PHE A 245 -1.97 -2.74 -5.63
N LEU A 246 -1.79 -1.89 -4.62
CA LEU A 246 -2.75 -0.84 -4.29
C LEU A 246 -2.83 0.22 -5.38
N ALA A 247 -1.72 0.57 -6.02
CA ALA A 247 -1.72 1.47 -7.16
C ALA A 247 -2.50 0.88 -8.34
N GLU A 248 -2.23 -0.36 -8.72
CA GLU A 248 -2.91 -1.03 -9.83
C GLU A 248 -4.43 -1.17 -9.58
N ASN A 249 -4.84 -1.45 -8.33
CA ASN A 249 -6.25 -1.76 -8.03
C ASN A 249 -7.07 -0.61 -7.42
N ILE A 250 -6.43 0.37 -6.79
CA ILE A 250 -7.11 1.50 -6.11
C ILE A 250 -6.81 2.83 -6.83
N ALA A 251 -5.65 2.98 -7.45
CA ALA A 251 -5.31 4.27 -8.06
C ALA A 251 -6.15 4.59 -9.29
N GLY A 252 -6.77 3.62 -9.98
CA GLY A 252 -7.69 3.90 -11.09
C GLY A 252 -8.82 4.85 -10.66
N GLU A 253 -9.63 4.42 -9.71
CA GLU A 253 -10.78 5.19 -9.22
C GLU A 253 -10.35 6.48 -8.48
N VAL A 254 -9.29 6.41 -7.67
CA VAL A 254 -8.84 7.57 -6.89
C VAL A 254 -8.19 8.64 -7.77
N THR A 255 -7.46 8.25 -8.82
CA THR A 255 -6.80 9.20 -9.73
C THR A 255 -7.83 9.85 -10.65
N GLU A 256 -8.83 9.11 -11.11
CA GLU A 256 -9.95 9.66 -11.87
C GLU A 256 -10.68 10.74 -11.04
N LEU A 257 -11.04 10.42 -9.79
CA LEU A 257 -11.66 11.38 -8.87
C LEU A 257 -10.75 12.57 -8.59
N ALA A 258 -9.44 12.37 -8.45
CA ALA A 258 -8.48 13.45 -8.22
C ALA A 258 -8.37 14.40 -9.42
N ILE A 259 -8.39 13.88 -10.65
CA ILE A 259 -8.37 14.68 -11.88
C ILE A 259 -9.67 15.45 -12.03
N ILE A 260 -10.82 14.80 -11.83
CA ILE A 260 -12.13 15.44 -11.82
C ILE A 260 -12.12 16.59 -10.80
N GLN A 261 -11.69 16.31 -9.57
CA GLN A 261 -11.62 17.31 -8.52
C GLN A 261 -10.67 18.47 -8.88
N GLY A 262 -9.51 18.18 -9.47
CA GLY A 262 -8.55 19.20 -9.90
C GLY A 262 -9.14 20.13 -10.97
N ILE A 263 -9.81 19.58 -11.97
CA ILE A 263 -10.46 20.36 -13.02
C ILE A 263 -11.64 21.15 -12.45
N THR A 264 -12.44 20.55 -11.56
CA THR A 264 -13.55 21.25 -10.89
C THR A 264 -13.07 22.42 -10.04
N VAL A 265 -11.94 22.28 -9.34
CA VAL A 265 -11.32 23.40 -8.61
C VAL A 265 -10.92 24.50 -9.61
N ALA A 266 -10.32 24.16 -10.75
CA ALA A 266 -9.97 25.15 -11.78
C ALA A 266 -11.21 25.85 -12.36
N GLN A 267 -12.28 25.11 -12.69
CA GLN A 267 -13.55 25.67 -13.17
C GLN A 267 -14.15 26.63 -12.14
N THR A 268 -14.22 26.19 -10.87
CA THR A 268 -14.75 27.00 -9.77
C THR A 268 -13.91 28.26 -9.56
N SER A 269 -12.59 28.19 -9.67
CA SER A 269 -11.72 29.37 -9.59
C SER A 269 -11.96 30.35 -10.74
N ILE A 270 -12.17 29.86 -11.96
CA ILE A 270 -12.49 30.70 -13.13
C ILE A 270 -13.85 31.38 -12.95
N GLU A 271 -14.88 30.64 -12.52
CA GLU A 271 -16.23 31.15 -12.24
C GLU A 271 -16.24 32.16 -11.09
N GLN A 272 -15.37 31.99 -10.10
CA GLN A 272 -15.19 32.93 -8.99
C GLN A 272 -14.38 34.18 -9.36
N GLY A 273 -13.86 34.25 -10.59
CA GLY A 273 -13.20 35.43 -11.11
C GLY A 273 -11.67 35.44 -11.01
N ALA A 274 -11.00 34.29 -10.86
CA ALA A 274 -9.53 34.21 -10.84
C ALA A 274 -8.87 34.88 -12.05
N ILE A 275 -9.50 34.81 -13.23
CA ILE A 275 -9.00 35.48 -14.46
C ILE A 275 -8.94 37.00 -14.28
N ARG A 276 -9.91 37.58 -13.57
CA ARG A 276 -9.93 39.02 -13.29
C ARG A 276 -8.78 39.42 -12.36
N GLU A 277 -8.45 38.56 -11.39
CA GLU A 277 -7.32 38.76 -10.48
C GLU A 277 -5.99 38.67 -11.25
N TRP A 278 -5.80 37.66 -12.11
CA TRP A 278 -4.60 37.51 -12.95
C TRP A 278 -4.39 38.67 -13.93
N LEU A 279 -5.47 39.21 -14.49
CA LEU A 279 -5.41 40.36 -15.41
C LEU A 279 -5.22 41.70 -14.68
N SER A 280 -5.36 41.74 -13.35
CA SER A 280 -5.20 42.95 -12.56
C SER A 280 -3.75 43.12 -12.08
N VAL A 281 -3.16 44.29 -12.35
CA VAL A 281 -1.78 44.64 -11.98
C VAL A 281 -1.63 44.93 -10.47
N ALA A 282 -2.73 44.96 -9.70
CA ALA A 282 -2.72 45.37 -8.30
C ALA A 282 -3.14 44.22 -7.36
N ALA A 283 -2.14 43.64 -6.71
CA ALA A 283 -2.20 42.99 -5.41
C ALA A 283 -2.97 41.66 -5.31
N ALA A 284 -2.30 40.58 -5.68
CA ALA A 284 -2.23 39.42 -4.80
C ALA A 284 -0.76 39.01 -4.66
N PRO A 285 -0.32 38.46 -3.52
CA PRO A 285 0.98 37.80 -3.41
C PRO A 285 0.92 36.49 -4.20
N THR A 286 0.82 36.59 -5.52
CA THR A 286 1.06 35.47 -6.42
C THR A 286 2.52 35.08 -6.29
N VAL A 287 2.78 33.78 -6.29
CA VAL A 287 4.15 33.24 -6.32
C VAL A 287 4.71 33.60 -7.69
N GLU A 288 5.29 34.78 -7.80
CA GLU A 288 6.08 35.19 -8.95
C GLU A 288 7.32 34.29 -8.97
N ILE A 289 7.36 33.36 -9.91
CA ILE A 289 8.51 32.47 -10.10
C ILE A 289 9.66 33.25 -10.74
N ASN A 290 9.36 34.34 -11.49
CA ASN A 290 10.29 35.19 -12.22
C ASN A 290 9.79 36.66 -12.29
N ASP A 291 10.68 37.59 -12.65
CA ASP A 291 10.41 39.05 -12.75
C ASP A 291 9.70 39.51 -14.05
N VAL A 292 9.08 38.59 -14.80
CA VAL A 292 8.44 38.90 -16.10
C VAL A 292 6.94 38.72 -15.98
N ASN A 293 6.16 39.74 -16.38
CA ASN A 293 4.71 39.60 -16.49
C ASN A 293 4.37 38.72 -17.70
N GLU A 294 4.02 37.46 -17.46
CA GLU A 294 3.79 36.48 -18.52
C GLU A 294 2.63 36.87 -19.45
N ILE A 295 1.63 37.59 -18.93
CA ILE A 295 0.48 38.04 -19.74
C ILE A 295 0.91 39.12 -20.73
N ASP A 296 1.72 40.08 -20.31
CA ASP A 296 2.26 41.11 -21.20
C ASP A 296 3.15 40.50 -22.30
N GLU A 297 3.99 39.52 -21.94
CA GLU A 297 4.85 38.83 -22.90
C GLU A 297 4.04 37.99 -23.89
N LEU A 298 3.00 37.28 -23.44
CA LEU A 298 2.11 36.53 -24.31
C LEU A 298 1.39 37.44 -25.31
N ILE A 299 0.87 38.59 -24.88
CA ILE A 299 0.19 39.56 -25.76
C ILE A 299 1.18 40.11 -26.80
N ASN A 300 2.40 40.45 -26.37
CA ASN A 300 3.46 40.92 -27.26
C ASN A 300 3.86 39.85 -28.30
N GLN A 301 3.93 38.59 -27.87
CA GLN A 301 4.23 37.47 -28.76
C GLN A 301 3.11 37.23 -29.77
N VAL A 302 1.83 37.32 -29.36
CA VAL A 302 0.68 37.25 -30.26
C VAL A 302 0.74 38.35 -31.30
N LEU A 303 0.98 39.60 -30.90
CA LEU A 303 1.10 40.72 -31.84
C LEU A 303 2.26 40.50 -32.83
N THR A 304 3.41 40.06 -32.32
CA THR A 304 4.59 39.78 -33.15
C THR A 304 4.31 38.66 -34.15
N LEU A 305 3.64 37.59 -33.73
CA LEU A 305 3.22 36.50 -34.62
C LEU A 305 2.19 36.98 -35.65
N THR A 306 1.23 37.81 -35.25
CA THR A 306 0.23 38.36 -36.16
C THR A 306 0.88 39.20 -37.24
N VAL A 307 1.74 40.15 -36.88
CA VAL A 307 2.37 41.07 -37.83
C VAL A 307 3.37 40.35 -38.73
N ARG A 308 4.19 39.44 -38.18
CA ARG A 308 5.29 38.80 -38.94
C ARG A 308 4.91 37.52 -39.67
N ARG A 309 3.91 36.77 -39.19
CA ARG A 309 3.56 35.45 -39.76
C ARG A 309 2.14 35.39 -40.29
N VAL A 310 1.17 35.91 -39.55
CA VAL A 310 -0.24 35.82 -39.97
C VAL A 310 -0.53 36.79 -41.11
N LEU A 311 -0.17 38.07 -40.96
CA LEU A 311 -0.48 39.14 -41.91
C LEU A 311 0.05 38.86 -43.33
N PRO A 312 1.30 38.36 -43.53
CA PRO A 312 1.76 37.95 -44.86
C PRO A 312 1.02 36.73 -45.42
N THR A 313 0.64 35.78 -44.56
CA THR A 313 -0.06 34.56 -44.98
C THR A 313 -1.48 34.88 -45.49
N ILE A 314 -2.15 35.85 -44.89
CA ILE A 314 -3.50 36.30 -45.29
C ILE A 314 -3.48 37.43 -46.33
N GLN A 315 -2.31 37.80 -46.88
CA GLN A 315 -2.19 38.90 -47.85
C GLN A 315 -3.15 38.72 -49.03
N SER A 316 -3.20 37.52 -49.61
CA SER A 316 -4.08 37.22 -50.75
C SER A 316 -5.56 37.42 -50.40
N ASP A 317 -5.98 37.02 -49.20
CA ASP A 317 -7.38 37.18 -48.77
C ASP A 317 -7.72 38.65 -48.53
N LEU A 318 -6.75 39.43 -48.02
CA LEU A 318 -6.90 40.88 -47.85
C LEU A 318 -6.95 41.60 -49.20
N GLU A 319 -6.19 41.15 -50.21
CA GLU A 319 -6.28 41.67 -51.59
C GLU A 319 -7.68 41.44 -52.18
N ILE A 320 -8.29 40.28 -51.91
CA ILE A 320 -9.66 39.98 -52.35
C ILE A 320 -10.66 40.89 -51.65
N LEU A 321 -10.55 41.09 -50.33
CA LEU A 321 -11.42 42.00 -49.59
C LEU A 321 -11.26 43.46 -50.04
N LEU A 322 -10.02 43.92 -50.24
CA LEU A 322 -9.72 45.26 -50.75
C LEU A 322 -10.25 45.43 -52.17
N ARG A 323 -10.13 44.41 -53.01
CA ARG A 323 -10.73 44.42 -54.35
C ARG A 323 -12.23 44.56 -54.30
N HIS A 324 -12.89 43.84 -53.40
CA HIS A 324 -14.34 43.95 -53.21
C HIS A 324 -14.73 45.38 -52.77
N ALA A 325 -14.12 45.88 -51.69
CA ALA A 325 -14.41 47.21 -51.16
C ALA A 325 -14.10 48.34 -52.17
N THR A 326 -13.00 48.23 -52.91
CA THR A 326 -12.60 49.24 -53.91
C THR A 326 -13.53 49.21 -55.13
N THR A 327 -13.90 48.01 -55.60
CA THR A 327 -14.84 47.88 -56.74
C THR A 327 -16.21 48.42 -56.37
N GLU A 328 -16.69 48.17 -55.15
CA GLU A 328 -17.96 48.69 -54.64
C GLU A 328 -17.93 50.22 -54.47
N ALA A 329 -16.84 50.75 -53.89
CA ALA A 329 -16.64 52.20 -53.76
C ALA A 329 -16.57 52.91 -55.13
N LEU A 330 -15.87 52.33 -56.11
CA LEU A 330 -15.77 52.87 -57.47
C LEU A 330 -17.10 52.79 -58.21
N ALA A 331 -17.88 51.70 -58.05
CA ALA A 331 -19.22 51.58 -58.62
C ALA A 331 -20.20 52.65 -58.09
N GLY A 332 -19.94 53.18 -56.90
CA GLY A 332 -20.66 54.31 -56.32
C GLY A 332 -20.43 55.65 -57.02
N LEU A 333 -19.34 55.83 -57.76
CA LEU A 333 -18.97 57.12 -58.37
C LEU A 333 -19.73 57.39 -59.70
N PRO A 334 -20.22 58.62 -59.92
CA PRO A 334 -21.00 58.97 -61.12
C PRO A 334 -20.18 58.81 -62.41
N PHE A 335 -18.88 59.14 -62.38
CA PHE A 335 -17.97 58.96 -63.52
C PHE A 335 -17.80 57.49 -63.94
N TYR A 336 -17.81 56.56 -62.98
CA TYR A 336 -17.65 55.12 -63.26
C TYR A 336 -18.80 54.58 -64.13
N ARG A 337 -20.03 55.03 -63.86
CA ARG A 337 -21.22 54.66 -64.64
C ARG A 337 -21.25 55.30 -66.03
N GLU A 338 -20.65 56.49 -66.20
CA GLU A 338 -20.55 57.14 -67.51
C GLU A 338 -19.50 56.47 -68.40
N VAL A 339 -18.35 56.09 -67.84
CA VAL A 339 -17.28 55.42 -68.60
C VAL A 339 -17.67 54.00 -69.04
N GLN A 340 -18.45 53.28 -68.22
CA GLN A 340 -18.97 51.96 -68.59
C GLN A 340 -19.98 51.98 -69.76
N ARG A 341 -20.58 53.14 -70.06
CA ARG A 341 -21.54 53.31 -71.17
C ARG A 341 -20.88 53.56 -72.52
N LEU A 342 -19.56 53.78 -72.56
CA LEU A 342 -18.82 53.99 -73.79
C LEU A 342 -18.44 52.65 -74.45
N PRO A 343 -18.83 52.39 -75.71
CA PRO A 343 -18.49 51.15 -76.40
C PRO A 343 -16.96 51.03 -76.57
N GLY A 344 -16.40 49.90 -76.12
CA GLY A 344 -14.96 49.61 -76.17
C GLY A 344 -14.14 49.96 -74.92
N VAL A 345 -14.75 50.56 -73.88
CA VAL A 345 -14.03 51.11 -72.70
C VAL A 345 -14.41 50.40 -71.37
N GLY A 346 -15.36 49.44 -71.40
CA GLY A 346 -15.98 48.87 -70.20
C GLY A 346 -15.05 48.13 -69.21
N GLN A 347 -13.83 47.74 -69.61
CA GLN A 347 -12.88 47.00 -68.75
C GLN A 347 -11.79 47.88 -68.12
N LEU A 348 -11.61 49.12 -68.60
CA LEU A 348 -10.58 50.04 -68.09
C LEU A 348 -10.70 50.37 -66.60
N PRO A 349 -11.92 50.59 -66.04
CA PRO A 349 -12.05 50.90 -64.61
C PRO A 349 -11.61 49.76 -63.70
N THR A 350 -11.86 48.50 -64.10
CA THR A 350 -11.43 47.29 -63.39
C THR A 350 -9.93 47.07 -63.45
N GLU A 351 -9.27 47.37 -64.57
CA GLU A 351 -7.81 47.28 -64.67
C GLU A 351 -7.10 48.33 -63.80
N ILE A 352 -7.63 49.57 -63.78
CA ILE A 352 -7.12 50.63 -62.91
C ILE A 352 -7.31 50.25 -61.44
N ALA A 353 -8.49 49.71 -61.07
CA ALA A 353 -8.73 49.23 -59.72
C ALA A 353 -7.70 48.15 -59.33
N ASN A 354 -7.48 47.15 -60.20
CA ASN A 354 -6.54 46.05 -59.94
C ASN A 354 -5.10 46.54 -59.78
N GLN A 355 -4.68 47.50 -60.60
CA GLN A 355 -3.34 48.06 -60.55
C GLN A 355 -3.12 48.92 -59.30
N VAL A 356 -4.13 49.70 -58.88
CA VAL A 356 -4.09 50.48 -57.64
C VAL A 356 -4.09 49.55 -56.42
N ILE A 357 -4.94 48.53 -56.39
CA ILE A 357 -4.97 47.54 -55.29
C ILE A 357 -3.61 46.84 -55.19
N HIS A 358 -3.07 46.34 -56.31
CA HIS A 358 -1.80 45.63 -56.29
C HIS A 358 -0.63 46.53 -55.86
N GLN A 359 -0.60 47.80 -56.28
CA GLN A 359 0.44 48.75 -55.87
C GLN A 359 0.30 49.18 -54.41
N VAL A 360 -0.92 49.46 -53.95
CA VAL A 360 -1.18 49.86 -52.57
C VAL A 360 -0.89 48.71 -51.61
N THR A 361 -1.33 47.50 -51.95
CA THR A 361 -1.02 46.31 -51.16
C THR A 361 0.49 46.07 -51.12
N GLN A 362 1.16 46.00 -52.27
CA GLN A 362 2.60 45.74 -52.31
C GLN A 362 3.41 46.83 -51.59
N ALA A 363 3.01 48.10 -51.68
CA ALA A 363 3.63 49.19 -50.95
C ALA A 363 3.36 49.12 -49.43
N ALA A 364 2.14 48.74 -49.02
CA ALA A 364 1.80 48.59 -47.60
C ALA A 364 2.58 47.43 -46.95
N TYR A 365 2.64 46.27 -47.60
CA TYR A 365 3.36 45.09 -47.09
C TYR A 365 4.88 45.25 -47.16
N GLY A 366 5.41 45.75 -48.29
CA GLY A 366 6.84 46.03 -48.44
C GLY A 366 7.33 47.13 -47.49
N GLY A 367 6.50 48.14 -47.25
CA GLY A 367 6.77 49.20 -46.28
C GLY A 367 6.75 48.69 -44.83
N LEU A 368 5.85 47.77 -44.49
CA LEU A 368 5.80 47.14 -43.16
C LEU A 368 7.04 46.27 -42.88
N ASP A 369 7.46 45.44 -43.84
CA ASP A 369 8.64 44.56 -43.67
C ASP A 369 9.94 45.38 -43.51
N GLN A 370 10.07 46.45 -44.30
CA GLN A 370 11.21 47.35 -44.22
C GLN A 370 11.20 48.22 -42.96
N ALA A 371 10.03 48.71 -42.53
CA ALA A 371 9.88 49.45 -41.27
C ALA A 371 10.20 48.58 -40.05
N LEU A 372 9.80 47.30 -40.05
CA LEU A 372 10.13 46.37 -38.95
C LEU A 372 11.64 46.06 -38.86
N SER A 373 12.38 46.27 -39.94
CA SER A 373 13.82 46.01 -40.05
C SER A 373 14.69 47.23 -39.72
N ASP A 374 14.16 48.45 -39.88
CA ASP A 374 14.87 49.71 -39.62
C ASP A 374 14.81 50.14 -38.14
N GLN A 375 15.78 50.94 -37.69
CA GLN A 375 15.89 51.40 -36.31
C GLN A 375 14.70 52.27 -35.89
N GLU A 376 14.20 53.14 -36.77
CA GLU A 376 13.07 54.02 -36.49
C GLU A 376 11.75 53.24 -36.46
N GLY A 377 11.56 52.28 -37.37
CA GLY A 377 10.35 51.46 -37.38
C GLY A 377 10.30 50.41 -36.27
N ARG A 378 11.44 49.97 -35.71
CA ARG A 378 11.47 49.21 -34.44
C ARG A 378 10.90 50.01 -33.27
N LEU A 379 11.18 51.31 -33.18
CA LEU A 379 10.62 52.17 -32.13
C LEU A 379 9.10 52.34 -32.31
N LEU A 380 8.64 52.54 -33.55
CA LEU A 380 7.22 52.62 -33.85
C LEU A 380 6.48 51.30 -33.56
N PHE A 381 7.09 50.17 -33.88
CA PHE A 381 6.55 48.85 -33.55
C PHE A 381 6.44 48.64 -32.04
N ASN A 382 7.46 49.02 -31.28
CA ASN A 382 7.43 48.91 -29.81
C ASN A 382 6.32 49.79 -29.20
N ASN A 383 6.14 51.02 -29.71
CA ASN A 383 5.04 51.89 -29.27
C ASN A 383 3.67 51.31 -29.63
N LEU A 384 3.52 50.75 -30.84
CA LEU A 384 2.29 50.07 -31.26
C LEU A 384 2.02 48.84 -30.40
N ALA A 385 3.05 48.07 -30.06
CA ALA A 385 2.95 46.92 -29.18
C ALA A 385 2.50 47.33 -27.78
N GLU A 386 3.10 48.36 -27.22
CA GLU A 386 2.71 48.88 -25.92
C GLU A 386 1.25 49.39 -25.92
N GLN A 387 0.84 50.15 -26.94
CA GLN A 387 -0.53 50.63 -27.07
C GLN A 387 -1.52 49.48 -27.29
N PHE A 388 -1.21 48.53 -28.15
CA PHE A 388 -2.01 47.35 -28.39
C PHE A 388 -2.19 46.53 -27.11
N THR A 389 -1.11 46.27 -26.38
CA THR A 389 -1.16 45.54 -25.11
C THR A 389 -2.03 46.25 -24.08
N ARG A 390 -1.89 47.58 -23.94
CA ARG A 390 -2.72 48.38 -23.03
C ARG A 390 -4.20 48.36 -23.42
N SER A 391 -4.51 48.55 -24.71
CA SER A 391 -5.89 48.56 -25.21
C SER A 391 -6.53 47.18 -25.12
N LEU A 392 -5.83 46.11 -25.49
CA LEU A 392 -6.33 44.75 -25.40
C LEU A 392 -6.57 44.36 -23.94
N ARG A 393 -5.65 44.70 -23.03
CA ARG A 393 -5.83 44.46 -21.59
C ARG A 393 -7.07 45.17 -21.04
N ALA A 394 -7.28 46.44 -21.42
CA ALA A 394 -8.45 47.19 -20.98
C ALA A 394 -9.77 46.54 -21.47
N GLU A 395 -9.81 46.10 -22.73
CA GLU A 395 -10.97 45.40 -23.29
C GLU A 395 -11.18 44.02 -22.65
N LEU A 396 -10.10 43.28 -22.37
CA LEU A 396 -10.15 41.99 -21.68
C LEU A 396 -10.55 42.13 -20.20
N GLN A 397 -10.44 43.31 -19.60
CA GLN A 397 -10.93 43.61 -18.25
C GLN A 397 -12.40 44.06 -18.23
N ASP A 398 -13.02 44.29 -19.40
CA ASP A 398 -14.44 44.61 -19.47
C ASP A 398 -15.28 43.46 -18.91
N ARG A 399 -16.32 43.79 -18.15
CA ARG A 399 -17.14 42.79 -17.44
C ARG A 399 -17.86 41.83 -18.40
N GLN A 400 -18.33 42.32 -19.54
CA GLN A 400 -19.06 41.48 -20.50
C GLN A 400 -18.10 40.53 -21.21
N THR A 401 -16.93 41.02 -21.62
CA THR A 401 -15.87 40.23 -22.23
C THR A 401 -15.32 39.17 -21.25
N LEU A 402 -15.06 39.55 -20.00
CA LEU A 402 -14.61 38.64 -18.94
C LEU A 402 -15.61 37.51 -18.68
N ASN A 403 -16.89 37.83 -18.50
CA ASN A 403 -17.90 36.80 -18.22
C ASN A 403 -18.01 35.80 -19.38
N LYS A 404 -17.92 36.28 -20.63
CA LYS A 404 -17.93 35.42 -21.81
C LYS A 404 -16.69 34.53 -21.89
N LEU A 405 -15.51 35.08 -21.59
CA LEU A 405 -14.27 34.31 -21.54
C LEU A 405 -14.28 33.26 -20.43
N GLN A 406 -14.77 33.62 -19.25
CA GLN A 406 -14.91 32.69 -18.11
C GLN A 406 -15.82 31.52 -18.45
N SER A 407 -16.97 31.78 -19.09
CA SER A 407 -17.88 30.73 -19.56
C SER A 407 -17.18 29.81 -20.56
N LEU A 408 -16.55 30.37 -21.59
CA LEU A 408 -15.88 29.57 -22.63
C LEU A 408 -14.72 28.73 -22.07
N LEU A 409 -13.99 29.25 -21.08
CA LEU A 409 -12.92 28.51 -20.42
C LEU A 409 -13.47 27.43 -19.47
N SER A 410 -14.57 27.69 -18.76
CA SER A 410 -15.25 26.67 -17.96
C SER A 410 -15.78 25.53 -18.83
N ASP A 411 -16.38 25.87 -19.97
CA ASP A 411 -16.86 24.91 -20.97
C ASP A 411 -15.70 24.10 -21.59
N LEU A 412 -14.59 24.75 -21.96
CA LEU A 412 -13.40 24.07 -22.47
C LEU A 412 -12.81 23.09 -21.44
N LEU A 413 -12.80 23.47 -20.15
CA LEU A 413 -12.36 22.59 -19.08
C LEU A 413 -13.33 21.41 -18.88
N GLU A 414 -14.63 21.62 -19.07
CA GLU A 414 -15.63 20.54 -19.03
C GLU A 414 -15.41 19.54 -20.16
N GLU A 415 -15.19 20.03 -21.38
CA GLU A 415 -14.84 19.18 -22.53
C GLU A 415 -13.53 18.43 -22.30
N THR A 416 -12.53 19.09 -21.71
CA THR A 416 -11.25 18.48 -21.34
C THR A 416 -11.43 17.39 -20.30
N LYS A 417 -12.27 17.61 -19.28
CA LYS A 417 -12.61 16.62 -18.25
C LYS A 417 -13.22 15.36 -18.88
N LEU A 418 -14.23 15.53 -19.74
CA LEU A 418 -14.87 14.41 -20.45
C LEU A 418 -13.88 13.66 -21.37
N THR A 419 -12.97 14.39 -22.00
CA THR A 419 -11.93 13.81 -22.87
C THR A 419 -10.92 12.99 -22.07
N ILE A 420 -10.50 13.49 -20.89
CA ILE A 420 -9.55 12.79 -20.03
C ILE A 420 -10.16 11.52 -19.43
N ILE A 421 -11.41 11.56 -18.96
CA ILE A 421 -12.11 10.37 -18.41
C ILE A 421 -12.15 9.24 -19.45
N LYS A 422 -12.57 9.53 -20.68
CA LYS A 422 -12.60 8.55 -21.79
C LYS A 422 -11.22 7.95 -22.08
N ARG A 423 -10.16 8.74 -21.92
CA ARG A 423 -8.79 8.29 -22.15
C ARG A 423 -8.29 7.39 -21.01
N LEU A 424 -8.60 7.73 -19.77
CA LEU A 424 -8.23 6.94 -18.58
C LEU A 424 -8.90 5.56 -18.55
N GLU A 425 -10.11 5.44 -19.09
CA GLU A 425 -10.77 4.13 -19.29
C GLU A 425 -10.00 3.22 -20.28
N THR A 426 -9.05 3.76 -21.06
CA THR A 426 -8.37 3.07 -22.16
C THR A 426 -6.85 2.91 -21.95
N GLU A 427 -6.22 3.59 -20.98
CA GLU A 427 -4.76 3.63 -20.79
C GLU A 427 -4.30 3.00 -19.45
N ASP A 428 -3.23 2.20 -19.48
CA ASP A 428 -2.59 1.60 -18.29
C ASP A 428 -2.00 2.66 -17.35
N ILE A 429 -2.45 2.64 -16.09
CA ILE A 429 -2.19 3.59 -15.00
C ILE A 429 -0.69 3.71 -14.62
N ASP A 430 0.13 2.73 -15.00
CA ASP A 430 1.52 2.56 -14.57
C ASP A 430 2.44 3.76 -14.89
N ARG A 431 2.17 4.52 -15.97
CA ARG A 431 3.03 5.66 -16.36
C ARG A 431 2.74 6.95 -15.59
N THR A 432 1.49 7.16 -15.18
CA THR A 432 1.03 8.42 -14.57
C THR A 432 1.55 8.57 -13.14
N ILE A 433 1.70 7.46 -12.41
CA ILE A 433 2.17 7.45 -11.02
C ILE A 433 3.65 7.84 -10.92
N VAL A 434 4.47 7.41 -11.87
CA VAL A 434 5.91 7.74 -11.90
C VAL A 434 6.11 9.25 -12.11
N GLN A 435 5.37 9.87 -13.03
CA GLN A 435 5.46 11.31 -13.29
C GLN A 435 4.97 12.16 -12.10
N ALA A 436 3.92 11.71 -11.40
CA ALA A 436 3.43 12.41 -10.19
C ALA A 436 4.46 12.41 -9.05
N GLN A 437 5.30 11.37 -8.95
CA GLN A 437 6.37 11.30 -7.96
C GLN A 437 7.54 12.23 -8.30
N GLU A 438 7.91 12.36 -9.58
CA GLU A 438 8.95 13.29 -10.03
C GLU A 438 8.55 14.75 -9.76
N LEU A 439 7.30 15.14 -10.06
CA LEU A 439 6.79 16.50 -9.78
C LEU A 439 6.85 16.86 -8.28
N ARG A 440 6.54 15.90 -7.39
CA ARG A 440 6.64 16.12 -5.94
C ARG A 440 8.08 16.29 -5.45
N GLN A 441 9.06 15.65 -6.10
CA GLN A 441 10.48 15.83 -5.75
C GLN A 441 10.97 17.22 -6.14
N THR A 442 10.58 17.70 -7.31
CA THR A 442 10.93 19.04 -7.81
C THR A 442 10.38 20.16 -6.91
N ASP A 443 9.15 20.01 -6.39
CA ASP A 443 8.56 20.96 -5.43
C ASP A 443 9.22 20.90 -4.05
N SER A 444 9.67 19.72 -3.61
CA SER A 444 10.36 19.55 -2.32
C SER A 444 11.79 20.10 -2.34
N GLU A 445 12.48 20.04 -3.49
CA GLU A 445 13.80 20.65 -3.68
C GLU A 445 13.73 22.18 -3.73
N LYS A 446 12.69 22.77 -4.35
CA LYS A 446 12.51 24.23 -4.38
C LYS A 446 12.27 24.86 -3.00
N LYS A 447 11.73 24.11 -2.04
CA LYS A 447 11.49 24.58 -0.66
C LYS A 447 12.74 24.58 0.25
N LYS A 448 13.90 24.16 -0.27
CA LYS A 448 15.17 24.01 0.48
C LYS A 448 16.33 24.84 -0.11
N LEU A 449 16.11 26.13 -0.37
CA LEU A 449 17.22 27.09 -0.53
C LEU A 449 17.50 27.81 0.81
N PRO A 450 18.77 28.15 1.11
CA PRO A 450 19.23 28.39 2.47
C PRO A 450 18.77 29.73 3.04
N THR A 451 18.48 29.72 4.35
CA THR A 451 18.32 30.89 5.21
C THR A 451 19.50 31.84 5.04
N VAL A 452 19.25 33.03 4.50
CA VAL A 452 20.23 34.12 4.43
C VAL A 452 20.55 34.57 5.86
N GLU A 453 21.84 34.55 6.22
CA GLU A 453 22.35 35.12 7.46
C GLU A 453 22.07 36.63 7.50
N VAL A 454 21.36 37.06 8.55
CA VAL A 454 21.16 38.47 8.86
C VAL A 454 22.45 39.03 9.43
N ILE A 455 23.22 39.74 8.60
CA ILE A 455 24.31 40.59 9.08
C ILE A 455 23.68 41.82 9.74
N SER A 456 23.85 41.95 11.07
CA SER A 456 23.46 43.15 11.81
C SER A 456 24.34 44.34 11.41
N PRO A 457 23.78 45.55 11.18
CA PRO A 457 24.60 46.72 10.96
C PRO A 457 25.17 47.21 12.29
N SER A 458 26.49 47.34 12.34
CA SER A 458 27.21 48.03 13.39
C SER A 458 27.05 49.55 13.25
N ARG A 459 26.63 50.18 14.35
CA ARG A 459 26.57 51.62 14.69
C ARG A 459 25.40 52.44 14.18
#